data_AF-A8MAT7-F1
#
_entry.id   AF-A8MAT7-F1
#
_cell.length_a   1.000
_cell.length_b   1.000
_cell.length_c   1.000
_cell.angle_alpha   90.00
_cell.angle_beta   90.00
_cell.angle_gamma   90.00
#
_symmetry.space_group_name_H-M   'P 1'
#
loop_
_entity.id
_entity.type
_entity.pdbx_description
1 polymer ?
#
loop_
_entity_poly.entity_id
_entity_poly.type
_entity_poly.pdbx_seq_one_letter_code
_entity_poly.pdbx_strand_id
1 'polypeptide(L)'
;MPYKIAVILDKARLERIRGTGLESIVKDLYGGYLKVIELNVPDDAAQRILKEFPRARIDARGFIEETPIAFKRELFEVIVQLRSIGPEVFGELLKPERLNKVKEAAAKEDEYLPPPQLA
;
A
#
# COMPACT_ATOMS: atom_id res chain seq x y z
N MET A 1 9.68 17.31 2.62
CA MET A 1 10.18 16.28 1.68
C MET A 1 8.97 15.42 1.34
N PRO A 2 8.61 15.20 0.06
CA PRO A 2 7.35 14.50 -0.25
C PRO A 2 7.42 13.07 0.28
N TYR A 3 6.46 12.69 1.12
CA TYR A 3 6.32 11.31 1.58
C TYR A 3 5.99 10.40 0.40
N LYS A 4 6.44 9.16 0.48
CA LYS A 4 6.19 8.16 -0.57
C LYS A 4 5.60 6.90 0.03
N ILE A 5 4.91 6.12 -0.79
CA ILE A 5 4.53 4.76 -0.43
C ILE A 5 4.66 3.85 -1.63
N ALA A 6 5.24 2.68 -1.42
CA ALA A 6 5.45 1.67 -2.45
C ALA A 6 4.38 0.57 -2.38
N VAL A 7 3.84 0.15 -3.53
CA VAL A 7 3.00 -1.04 -3.66
C VAL A 7 3.73 -2.05 -4.53
N ILE A 8 4.11 -3.18 -3.93
CA ILE A 8 4.73 -4.31 -4.65
C ILE A 8 3.67 -4.96 -5.54
N LEU A 9 4.06 -5.26 -6.78
CA LEU A 9 3.22 -5.89 -7.78
C LEU A 9 3.70 -7.32 -8.02
N ASP A 10 2.90 -8.29 -7.60
CA ASP A 10 3.04 -9.67 -8.05
C ASP A 10 2.47 -9.84 -9.47
N LYS A 11 2.55 -11.05 -10.01
CA LYS A 11 2.02 -11.37 -11.35
C LYS A 11 0.53 -11.05 -11.46
N ALA A 12 -0.28 -11.36 -10.45
CA ALA A 12 -1.72 -11.11 -10.50
C ALA A 12 -2.05 -9.62 -10.52
N ARG A 13 -1.32 -8.82 -9.73
CA ARG A 13 -1.44 -7.35 -9.73
C ARG A 13 -1.00 -6.73 -11.05
N LEU A 14 0.08 -7.23 -11.65
CA LEU A 14 0.55 -6.79 -12.97
C LEU A 14 -0.50 -7.05 -14.06
N GLU A 15 -1.14 -8.22 -14.06
CA GLU A 15 -2.23 -8.50 -15.02
C GLU A 15 -3.40 -7.53 -14.86
N ARG A 16 -3.76 -7.17 -13.62
CA ARG A 16 -4.90 -6.27 -13.34
C ARG A 16 -4.68 -4.84 -13.81
N ILE A 17 -3.44 -4.40 -13.96
CA ILE A 17 -3.11 -3.08 -14.51
C ILE A 17 -2.73 -3.13 -15.99
N ARG A 18 -2.74 -4.32 -16.61
CA ARG A 18 -2.40 -4.48 -18.03
C ARG A 18 -3.40 -3.74 -18.93
N GLY A 19 -2.91 -3.12 -19.99
CA GLY A 19 -3.65 -2.26 -20.91
C GLY A 19 -3.99 -0.88 -20.32
N THR A 20 -3.51 -0.55 -19.11
CA THR A 20 -3.74 0.77 -18.50
C THR A 20 -2.48 1.64 -18.57
N GLY A 21 -2.64 2.95 -18.41
CA GLY A 21 -1.50 3.87 -18.30
C GLY A 21 -0.57 3.58 -17.10
N LEU A 22 -1.04 2.79 -16.13
CA LEU A 22 -0.27 2.43 -14.94
C LEU A 22 0.92 1.51 -15.25
N GLU A 23 0.91 0.78 -16.36
CA GLU A 23 2.06 -0.07 -16.73
C GLU A 23 3.35 0.75 -16.93
N SER A 24 3.21 1.94 -17.54
CA SER A 24 4.36 2.79 -17.90
C SER A 24 5.11 3.37 -16.71
N ILE A 25 4.50 3.35 -15.52
CA ILE A 25 5.05 3.90 -14.28
C ILE A 25 5.57 2.80 -13.33
N VAL A 26 5.42 1.52 -13.70
CA VAL A 26 5.96 0.40 -12.92
C VAL A 26 7.48 0.49 -12.93
N LYS A 27 8.08 0.38 -11.75
CA LYS A 27 9.53 0.39 -11.55
C LYS A 27 10.04 -0.99 -11.18
N ASP A 28 11.31 -1.19 -11.47
CA ASP A 28 12.05 -2.39 -11.10
C ASP A 28 12.73 -2.18 -9.75
N LEU A 29 12.61 -3.17 -8.89
CA LEU A 29 13.30 -3.25 -7.61
C LEU A 29 14.14 -4.52 -7.58
N TYR A 30 15.31 -4.45 -6.95
CA TYR A 30 16.29 -5.56 -6.88
C TYR A 30 16.63 -6.15 -8.25
N GLY A 31 17.02 -5.30 -9.21
CA GLY A 31 17.41 -5.74 -10.56
C GLY A 31 16.26 -6.34 -11.38
N GLY A 32 15.01 -6.01 -11.05
CA GLY A 32 13.82 -6.48 -11.76
C GLY A 32 13.16 -7.71 -11.14
N TYR A 33 13.69 -8.23 -10.03
CA TYR A 33 13.09 -9.35 -9.31
C TYR A 33 11.71 -8.99 -8.74
N LEU A 34 11.54 -7.74 -8.29
CA LEU A 34 10.26 -7.19 -7.87
C LEU A 34 9.85 -6.02 -8.77
N LYS A 35 8.55 -5.89 -8.97
CA LYS A 35 7.93 -4.74 -9.63
C LYS A 35 7.20 -3.91 -8.58
N VAL A 36 7.22 -2.59 -8.72
CA VAL A 36 6.62 -1.68 -7.74
C VAL A 36 5.98 -0.47 -8.43
N ILE A 37 4.89 0.04 -7.86
CA ILE A 37 4.41 1.39 -8.12
C ILE A 37 4.67 2.24 -6.88
N GLU A 38 5.28 3.41 -7.07
CA GLU A 38 5.51 4.39 -6.02
C GLU A 38 4.50 5.53 -6.16
N LEU A 39 3.88 5.90 -5.05
CA LEU A 39 2.95 7.03 -4.97
C LEU A 39 3.54 8.12 -4.10
N ASN A 40 3.35 9.38 -4.51
CA ASN A 40 3.58 10.51 -3.62
C ASN A 40 2.39 10.64 -2.67
N VAL A 41 2.67 10.72 -1.37
CA VAL A 41 1.66 10.81 -0.32
C VAL A 41 1.56 12.27 0.13
N PRO A 42 0.40 12.92 0.01
CA PRO A 42 0.16 14.23 0.59
C PRO A 42 0.44 14.25 2.09
N ASP A 43 0.92 15.38 2.62
CA ASP A 43 1.33 15.49 4.02
C ASP A 43 0.19 15.16 5.00
N ASP A 44 -1.03 15.63 4.73
CA ASP A 44 -2.23 15.35 5.53
C ASP A 44 -2.58 13.84 5.53
N ALA A 45 -2.49 13.19 4.37
CA ALA A 45 -2.68 11.76 4.24
C ALA A 45 -1.60 10.98 5.00
N ALA A 46 -0.33 11.39 4.90
CA ALA A 46 0.78 10.77 5.61
C ALA A 46 0.60 10.84 7.13
N GLN A 47 0.28 12.02 7.66
CA GLN A 47 0.00 12.21 9.09
C GLN A 47 -1.17 11.32 9.56
N ARG A 48 -2.23 11.23 8.75
CA ARG A 48 -3.37 10.37 9.06
C ARG A 48 -2.99 8.89 9.05
N ILE A 49 -2.22 8.42 8.08
CA ILE A 49 -1.76 7.03 8.02
C ILE A 49 -0.93 6.68 9.26
N LEU A 50 0.04 7.52 9.63
CA LEU A 50 0.90 7.30 10.80
C LEU A 50 0.10 7.30 12.11
N LYS A 51 -0.94 8.14 12.20
CA LYS A 51 -1.84 8.18 13.37
C LYS A 51 -2.70 6.91 13.49
N GLU A 52 -3.23 6.42 12.38
CA GLU A 52 -4.18 5.29 12.37
C GLU A 52 -3.50 3.93 12.46
N PHE A 53 -2.23 3.84 12.05
CA PHE A 53 -1.44 2.60 12.02
C PHE A 53 -0.13 2.78 12.81
N PRO A 54 -0.11 2.48 14.13
CA PRO A 54 1.01 2.82 15.01
C PRO A 54 2.36 2.19 14.67
N ARG A 55 2.37 1.08 13.91
CA ARG A 55 3.61 0.45 13.41
C ARG A 55 4.15 1.15 12.16
N ALA A 56 3.32 1.90 11.44
CA ALA A 56 3.76 2.60 10.25
C ALA A 56 4.80 3.66 10.62
N ARG A 57 5.86 3.73 9.82
CA ARG A 57 6.98 4.65 10.04
C ARG A 57 7.54 5.17 8.74
N ILE A 58 8.33 6.23 8.82
CA ILE A 58 9.00 6.83 7.65
C ILE A 58 10.45 6.35 7.62
N ASP A 59 10.88 5.76 6.50
CA ASP A 59 12.27 5.39 6.28
C ASP A 59 13.15 6.62 5.95
N ALA A 60 14.47 6.42 5.90
CA ALA A 60 15.42 7.51 5.62
C ALA A 60 15.27 8.15 4.22
N ARG A 61 14.48 7.54 3.33
CA ARG A 61 14.21 8.02 1.95
C ARG A 61 12.82 8.65 1.83
N GLY A 62 12.07 8.74 2.93
CA GLY A 62 10.73 9.32 2.97
C GLY A 62 9.61 8.33 2.64
N PHE A 63 9.87 7.02 2.60
CA PHE A 63 8.82 6.02 2.39
C PHE A 63 8.08 5.71 3.69
N ILE A 64 6.75 5.73 3.62
CA ILE A 64 5.87 5.17 4.64
C ILE A 64 5.91 3.65 4.49
N GLU A 65 6.55 3.02 5.47
CA GLU A 65 6.74 1.58 5.58
C GLU A 65 6.02 1.02 6.80
N GLU A 66 6.00 -0.31 6.92
CA GLU A 66 5.36 -1.04 8.03
C GLU A 66 3.87 -0.73 8.24
N THR A 67 3.19 -0.26 7.19
CA THR A 67 1.73 -0.27 7.14
C THR A 67 1.22 -1.72 7.07
N PRO A 68 0.02 -2.02 7.59
CA PRO A 68 -0.58 -3.36 7.48
C PRO A 68 -0.70 -3.86 6.04
N ILE A 69 -0.72 -5.19 5.87
CA ILE A 69 -0.89 -5.84 4.57
C ILE A 69 -2.23 -5.44 3.96
N ALA A 70 -3.29 -5.40 4.77
CA ALA A 70 -4.63 -4.98 4.42
C ALA A 70 -4.64 -3.54 3.87
N PHE A 71 -3.83 -2.65 4.44
CA PHE A 71 -3.70 -1.28 3.94
C PHE A 71 -3.08 -1.25 2.53
N LYS A 72 -1.95 -1.94 2.32
CA LYS A 72 -1.30 -2.01 1.00
C LYS A 72 -2.17 -2.70 -0.04
N ARG A 73 -2.95 -3.71 0.37
CA ARG A 73 -3.95 -4.37 -0.49
C ARG A 73 -5.04 -3.39 -0.90
N GLU A 74 -5.66 -2.70 0.05
CA GLU A 74 -6.73 -1.74 -0.24
C GLU A 74 -6.23 -0.55 -1.08
N LEU A 75 -5.01 -0.07 -0.80
CA LEU A 75 -4.36 0.96 -1.62
C LEU A 75 -4.27 0.52 -3.08
N PHE A 76 -3.88 -0.74 -3.34
CA PHE A 76 -3.85 -1.29 -4.69
C PHE A 76 -5.25 -1.36 -5.32
N GLU A 77 -6.27 -1.77 -4.57
CA GLU A 77 -7.66 -1.78 -5.07
C GLU A 77 -8.12 -0.40 -5.52
N VAL A 78 -7.82 0.64 -4.73
CA VAL A 78 -8.16 2.02 -5.07
C VAL A 78 -7.40 2.49 -6.31
N ILE A 79 -6.11 2.16 -6.44
CA ILE A 79 -5.29 2.48 -7.62
C ILE A 79 -5.93 1.88 -8.88
N VAL A 80 -6.34 0.61 -8.83
CA VAL A 80 -6.98 -0.07 -9.97
C VAL A 80 -8.37 0.52 -10.26
N GLN A 81 -9.16 0.81 -9.22
CA GLN A 81 -10.49 1.41 -9.34
C GLN A 81 -10.44 2.78 -10.02
N LEU A 82 -9.50 3.63 -9.60
CA LEU A 82 -9.37 5.01 -10.12
C LEU A 82 -8.46 5.10 -11.35
N ARG A 83 -7.70 4.04 -11.65
CA ARG A 83 -6.65 4.02 -12.67
C ARG A 83 -5.65 5.17 -12.49
N SER A 84 -5.32 5.48 -11.24
CA SER A 84 -4.49 6.62 -10.87
C SER A 84 -3.56 6.30 -9.71
N ILE A 85 -2.50 7.11 -9.60
CA ILE A 85 -1.55 7.15 -8.47
C ILE A 85 -1.50 8.54 -7.81
N GLY A 86 -2.44 9.42 -8.16
CA GLY A 86 -2.52 10.78 -7.66
C GLY A 86 -3.06 10.89 -6.22
N PRO A 87 -3.08 12.10 -5.65
CA PRO A 87 -3.59 12.39 -4.30
C PRO A 87 -5.01 11.85 -4.03
N GLU A 88 -5.87 11.78 -5.04
CA GLU A 88 -7.24 11.28 -4.95
C GLU A 88 -7.33 9.82 -4.47
N VAL A 89 -6.29 9.01 -4.70
CA VAL A 89 -6.19 7.64 -4.19
C VAL A 89 -6.25 7.64 -2.66
N PHE A 90 -5.55 8.56 -2.01
CA PHE A 90 -5.55 8.67 -0.55
C PHE A 90 -6.86 9.26 -0.02
N GLY A 91 -7.47 10.19 -0.77
CA GLY A 91 -8.80 10.72 -0.46
C GLY A 91 -9.87 9.61 -0.43
N GLU A 92 -9.82 8.69 -1.38
CA GLU A 92 -10.73 7.54 -1.45
C GLU A 92 -10.39 6.46 -0.39
N LEU A 93 -9.11 6.11 -0.25
CA LEU A 93 -8.64 5.10 0.70
C LEU A 93 -8.98 5.45 2.15
N LEU A 94 -8.80 6.72 2.53
CA LEU A 94 -8.97 7.21 3.89
C LEU A 94 -10.41 7.65 4.20
N LYS A 95 -11.39 7.35 3.34
CA LYS A 95 -12.80 7.52 3.68
C LYS A 95 -13.16 6.68 4.92
N PRO A 96 -13.96 7.19 5.86
CA PRO A 96 -14.22 6.52 7.15
C PRO A 96 -14.63 5.05 7.02
N GLU A 97 -15.58 4.74 6.12
CA GLU A 97 -16.07 3.37 5.93
C GLU A 97 -14.99 2.40 5.44
N ARG A 98 -14.18 2.83 4.47
CA ARG A 98 -13.10 2.01 3.89
C ARG A 98 -11.96 1.87 4.88
N LEU A 99 -11.56 2.96 5.54
CA LEU A 99 -10.53 2.97 6.56
C LEU A 99 -10.88 2.07 7.74
N ASN A 100 -12.14 2.07 8.20
CA ASN A 100 -12.60 1.18 9.27
C ASN A 100 -12.46 -0.29 8.88
N LYS A 101 -12.87 -0.67 7.67
CA LYS A 101 -12.69 -2.04 7.15
C LYS A 101 -11.21 -2.44 7.07
N VAL A 102 -10.35 -1.53 6.64
CA VAL A 102 -8.89 -1.76 6.61
C VAL A 102 -8.35 -1.99 8.02
N LYS A 103 -8.77 -1.19 9.00
CA LYS A 103 -8.34 -1.33 10.41
C LYS A 103 -8.82 -2.65 11.02
N GLU A 104 -10.06 -3.05 10.76
CA GLU A 104 -10.60 -4.35 11.19
C GLU A 104 -9.83 -5.53 10.57
N ALA A 105 -9.48 -5.44 9.28
CA ALA A 105 -8.68 -6.46 8.63
C ALA A 105 -7.24 -6.49 9.16
N ALA A 106 -6.63 -5.32 9.40
CA ALA A 106 -5.29 -5.19 9.94
C ALA A 106 -5.17 -5.77 11.36
N ALA A 107 -6.20 -5.60 12.20
CA ALA A 107 -6.21 -6.17 13.55
C ALA A 107 -6.12 -7.71 13.56
N LYS A 108 -6.59 -8.37 12.50
CA LYS A 108 -6.52 -9.84 12.33
C LYS A 108 -5.17 -10.33 11.81
N GLU A 109 -4.31 -9.44 11.32
CA GLU A 109 -2.97 -9.82 10.83
C GLU A 109 -2.06 -10.26 11.98
N ASP A 110 -2.25 -9.68 13.17
CA ASP A 110 -1.51 -10.03 14.38
C ASP A 110 -1.99 -11.34 15.04
N GLU A 111 -3.15 -11.87 14.63
CA GLU A 111 -3.79 -13.01 15.31
C GLU A 111 -3.27 -14.39 14.86
N TYR A 112 -2.45 -14.49 13.80
CA TYR A 112 -1.98 -15.78 13.30
C TYR A 112 -0.45 -15.97 13.41
N LEU A 113 -0.04 -16.66 14.47
CA LEU A 113 1.22 -17.40 14.52
C LEU A 113 0.89 -18.89 14.40
N PRO A 114 1.14 -19.54 13.24
CA PRO A 114 0.97 -20.98 13.15
C PRO A 114 1.91 -21.64 14.17
N PRO A 115 1.44 -22.62 14.96
CA PRO A 115 2.32 -23.34 15.86
C PRO A 115 3.44 -24.02 15.04
N PRO A 116 4.66 -24.16 15.60
CA PRO A 116 5.73 -24.87 14.93
C PRO A 116 5.25 -26.29 14.59
N GLN A 117 5.48 -26.70 13.34
CA GLN A 117 5.26 -28.10 12.95
C GLN A 117 6.31 -28.94 13.69
N LEU A 118 5.85 -29.78 14.62
CA LEU A 118 6.68 -30.82 15.22
C LEU A 118 7.01 -31.82 14.11
N ALA A 119 8.30 -31.96 13.80
CA ALA A 119 8.85 -32.98 12.92
C ALA A 119 8.83 -34.36 13.60
#